data_AF-A0A1I4Y4E5-F1
#
_entry.id   AF-A0A1I4Y4E5-F1
#
_cell.length_a   1.000
_cell.length_b   1.000
_cell.length_c   1.000
_cell.angle_alpha   90.00
_cell.angle_beta   90.00
_cell.angle_gamma   90.00
#
_symmetry.space_group_name_H-M   'P 1'
#
loop_
_entity.id
_entity.type
_entity.pdbx_description
1 polymer ?
#
loop_
_entity_poly.entity_id
_entity_poly.type
_entity_poly.pdbx_seq_one_letter_code
_entity_poly.pdbx_strand_id
1 'polypeptide(L)'
;MPRGRNLPRSSSRIRKLPEQHLIFSIPSQQLPYFNELVQAWRARHVRVTIACHVGPPPDARCLLNKLGSAEAVLIAGSSRRAPSTVLPGPFVEDRNGRRVPVAWLPLRTPDENRRFAATAARVHRRPAQQVAVALLGQWHPRYLRVTDRIETLLCDQMPTLRWTADVIGREDMVQALGSGLGLGLYVGHGRPVGWVGYHGTRRHHFDAWAGEPLGALISLCCRTASRQRTSLSFAEAVPLRGVAAASFGAFSDTLHTDNTRWALGLCDALRTGAQTIGELIVRGAPPVARAWESYRLIGDPLAPLASECLAVARAAAVPVYP
;
A
#
# COMPACT_ATOMS: atom_id res chain seq x y z
N MET A 1 17.86 -57.34 24.67
CA MET A 1 18.45 -56.36 23.73
C MET A 1 17.33 -55.70 22.93
N PRO A 2 16.98 -54.43 23.16
CA PRO A 2 16.00 -53.73 22.35
C PRO A 2 16.64 -52.91 21.23
N ARG A 3 15.95 -52.92 20.08
CA ARG A 3 16.28 -52.27 18.81
C ARG A 3 16.21 -50.74 18.90
N GLY A 4 17.02 -50.11 18.05
CA GLY A 4 17.26 -48.67 18.03
C GLY A 4 16.08 -47.78 17.67
N ARG A 5 16.26 -46.49 17.98
CA ARG A 5 15.53 -45.36 17.40
C ARG A 5 16.56 -44.36 16.87
N ASN A 6 16.72 -44.35 15.55
CA ASN A 6 17.37 -43.25 14.85
C ASN A 6 16.47 -42.01 14.95
N LEU A 7 16.93 -40.98 15.65
CA LEU A 7 16.32 -39.65 15.62
C LEU A 7 16.60 -39.03 14.24
N PRO A 8 15.59 -38.46 13.55
CA PRO A 8 15.82 -37.76 12.30
C PRO A 8 16.59 -36.46 12.59
N ARG A 9 17.77 -36.34 11.97
CA ARG A 9 18.51 -35.08 11.88
C ARG A 9 17.64 -34.08 11.12
N SER A 10 17.06 -33.13 11.85
CA SER A 10 16.43 -31.93 11.29
C SER A 10 17.51 -31.08 10.63
N SER A 11 17.73 -31.28 9.33
CA SER A 11 18.47 -30.32 8.52
C SER A 11 17.55 -29.11 8.29
N SER A 12 17.72 -28.06 9.09
CA SER A 12 17.11 -26.77 8.81
C SER A 12 17.72 -26.22 7.52
N ARG A 13 17.07 -26.51 6.39
CA ARG A 13 17.34 -25.80 5.14
C ARG A 13 16.95 -24.34 5.40
N ILE A 14 17.95 -23.50 5.68
CA ILE A 14 17.81 -22.06 5.63
C ILE A 14 17.35 -21.74 4.21
N ARG A 15 16.04 -21.54 4.04
CA ARG A 15 15.45 -21.01 2.81
C ARG A 15 16.04 -19.62 2.67
N LYS A 16 17.05 -19.44 1.80
CA LYS A 16 17.48 -18.11 1.37
C LYS A 16 16.22 -17.42 0.85
N LEU A 17 15.79 -16.36 1.54
CA LEU A 17 14.74 -15.50 1.03
C LEU A 17 15.21 -14.99 -0.35
N PRO A 18 14.38 -15.06 -1.39
CA PRO A 18 14.77 -14.51 -2.68
C PRO A 18 15.11 -13.03 -2.50
N GLU A 19 16.28 -12.63 -2.99
CA GLU A 19 16.75 -11.25 -2.92
C GLU A 19 15.77 -10.37 -3.71
N GLN A 20 15.06 -9.47 -3.03
CA GLN A 20 14.15 -8.54 -3.68
C GLN A 20 14.95 -7.44 -4.38
N HIS A 21 14.56 -7.06 -5.59
CA HIS A 21 15.16 -6.00 -6.38
C HIS A 21 14.14 -4.90 -6.68
N LEU A 22 14.46 -3.68 -6.26
CA LEU A 22 13.70 -2.46 -6.53
C LEU A 22 14.45 -1.59 -7.53
N ILE A 23 13.76 -1.16 -8.60
CA ILE A 23 14.23 -0.04 -9.42
C ILE A 23 13.62 1.25 -8.87
N PHE A 24 14.46 2.19 -8.45
CA PHE A 24 14.05 3.50 -7.97
C PHE A 24 14.47 4.59 -8.96
N SER A 25 13.52 5.12 -9.72
CA SER A 25 13.73 6.21 -10.66
C SER A 25 13.40 7.56 -10.04
N ILE A 26 14.36 8.48 -10.02
CA ILE A 26 14.23 9.77 -9.33
C ILE A 26 15.11 10.84 -10.01
N PRO A 27 14.75 12.14 -10.00
CA PRO A 27 15.67 13.21 -10.38
C PRO A 27 16.88 13.25 -9.44
N SER A 28 18.09 13.38 -9.99
CA SER A 28 19.33 13.31 -9.20
C SER A 28 19.37 14.32 -8.05
N GLN A 29 18.86 15.54 -8.26
CA GLN A 29 18.82 16.57 -7.21
C GLN A 29 17.85 16.27 -6.05
N GLN A 30 16.98 15.28 -6.20
CA GLN A 30 16.00 14.88 -5.18
C GLN A 30 16.46 13.67 -4.37
N LEU A 31 17.41 12.88 -4.89
CA LEU A 31 17.92 11.68 -4.23
C LEU A 31 18.40 11.89 -2.79
N PRO A 32 19.07 13.01 -2.41
CA PRO A 32 19.52 13.22 -1.03
C PRO A 32 18.38 13.13 0.02
N TYR A 33 17.14 13.47 -0.34
CA TYR A 33 15.99 13.40 0.57
C TYR A 33 15.51 11.97 0.88
N PHE A 34 16.04 10.97 0.16
CA PHE A 34 15.59 9.58 0.22
C PHE A 34 16.65 8.62 0.80
N ASN A 35 17.80 9.12 1.26
CA ASN A 35 18.87 8.26 1.78
C ASN A 35 18.34 7.33 2.89
N GLU A 36 17.52 7.86 3.80
CA GLU A 36 16.96 7.08 4.89
C GLU A 36 16.14 5.86 4.42
N LEU A 37 15.30 6.05 3.40
CA LEU A 37 14.50 4.99 2.81
C LEU A 37 15.36 3.97 2.06
N VAL A 38 16.36 4.44 1.31
CA VAL A 38 17.31 3.57 0.61
C VAL A 38 18.07 2.67 1.58
N GLN A 39 18.49 3.21 2.73
CA GLN A 39 19.13 2.39 3.77
C GLN A 39 18.15 1.39 4.39
N ALA A 40 16.90 1.77 4.62
CA ALA A 40 15.89 0.86 5.16
C ALA A 40 15.60 -0.32 4.22
N TRP A 41 15.49 -0.08 2.91
CA TRP A 41 15.39 -1.14 1.90
C TRP A 41 16.60 -2.08 1.93
N ARG A 42 17.82 -1.52 1.95
CA ARG A 42 19.05 -2.33 2.00
C ARG A 42 19.17 -3.16 3.28
N ALA A 43 18.75 -2.62 4.42
CA ALA A 43 18.69 -3.34 5.69
C ALA A 43 17.69 -4.52 5.66
N ARG A 44 16.71 -4.48 4.75
CA ARG A 44 15.78 -5.59 4.45
C ARG A 44 16.26 -6.51 3.33
N HIS A 45 17.52 -6.42 2.94
CA HIS A 45 18.11 -7.17 1.83
C HIS A 45 17.40 -6.93 0.48
N VAL A 46 16.83 -5.74 0.31
CA VAL A 46 16.35 -5.29 -0.99
C VAL A 46 17.53 -4.68 -1.75
N ARG A 47 17.88 -5.27 -2.89
CA ARG A 47 18.79 -4.69 -3.86
C ARG A 47 18.11 -3.47 -4.49
N VAL A 48 18.74 -2.30 -4.46
CA VAL A 48 18.16 -1.06 -5.01
C VAL A 48 19.01 -0.57 -6.19
N THR A 49 18.42 -0.57 -7.38
CA THR A 49 19.00 0.08 -8.57
C THR A 49 18.43 1.47 -8.70
N ILE A 50 19.26 2.50 -8.51
CA ILE A 50 18.87 3.90 -8.62
C ILE A 50 19.05 4.35 -10.07
N ALA A 51 17.97 4.76 -10.72
CA ALA A 51 17.96 5.27 -12.08
C ALA A 51 17.68 6.78 -12.08
N CYS A 52 18.75 7.58 -12.05
CA CYS A 52 18.62 9.03 -12.12
C CYS A 52 18.12 9.47 -13.49
N HIS A 53 17.19 10.44 -13.53
CA HIS A 53 16.70 11.03 -14.79
C HIS A 53 16.67 12.55 -14.76
N VAL A 54 16.71 13.16 -15.94
CA VAL A 54 16.53 14.60 -16.17
C VAL A 54 15.26 14.78 -16.99
N GLY A 55 14.40 15.71 -16.59
CA GLY A 55 13.15 16.00 -17.31
C GLY A 55 12.00 15.06 -16.93
N PRO A 56 11.20 14.57 -17.90
CA PRO A 56 10.04 13.74 -17.61
C PRO A 56 10.44 12.38 -17.01
N PRO A 57 9.59 11.78 -16.15
CA PRO A 57 9.85 10.45 -15.63
C PRO A 57 9.90 9.44 -16.79
N PRO A 58 10.83 8.48 -16.76
CA PRO A 58 10.90 7.43 -17.77
C PRO A 58 9.71 6.47 -17.68
N ASP A 59 9.39 5.81 -18.79
CA ASP A 59 8.41 4.73 -18.81
C ASP A 59 8.90 3.50 -18.00
N ALA A 60 8.01 2.91 -17.21
CA ALA A 60 8.35 1.81 -16.31
C ALA A 60 8.76 0.54 -17.06
N ARG A 61 8.14 0.23 -18.21
CA ARG A 61 8.51 -0.93 -19.03
C ARG A 61 9.88 -0.72 -19.67
N CYS A 62 10.15 0.50 -20.13
CA CYS A 62 11.47 0.87 -20.64
C CYS A 62 12.57 0.68 -19.58
N LEU A 63 12.31 1.10 -18.33
CA LEU A 63 13.25 0.87 -17.21
C LEU A 63 13.51 -0.63 -16.97
N LEU A 64 12.47 -1.45 -16.89
CA LEU A 64 12.60 -2.91 -16.71
C LEU A 64 13.37 -3.54 -17.88
N ASN A 65 13.10 -3.10 -19.10
CA ASN A 65 13.81 -3.56 -20.29
C ASN A 65 15.30 -3.21 -20.26
N LYS A 66 15.65 -2.03 -19.75
CA LYS A 66 17.04 -1.55 -19.71
C LYS A 66 17.84 -2.11 -18.53
N LEU A 67 17.22 -2.22 -17.37
CA LEU A 67 17.88 -2.53 -16.09
C LEU A 67 17.67 -3.99 -15.63
N GLY A 68 16.83 -4.76 -16.33
CA GLY A 68 16.56 -6.16 -16.06
C GLY A 68 15.34 -6.38 -15.15
N SER A 69 15.18 -7.64 -14.71
CA SER A 69 14.07 -8.05 -13.85
C SER A 69 14.13 -7.38 -12.48
N ALA A 70 12.98 -6.90 -12.01
CA ALA A 70 12.79 -6.35 -10.67
C ALA A 70 11.46 -6.81 -10.08
N GLU A 71 11.36 -6.83 -8.76
CA GLU A 71 10.17 -7.17 -7.98
C GLU A 71 9.24 -5.97 -7.84
N ALA A 72 9.76 -4.75 -8.01
CA ALA A 72 8.97 -3.53 -8.02
C ALA A 72 9.71 -2.39 -8.74
N VAL A 73 8.94 -1.38 -9.16
CA VAL A 73 9.47 -0.10 -9.66
C VAL A 73 8.81 1.05 -8.91
N LEU A 74 9.62 1.95 -8.35
CA LEU A 74 9.17 3.24 -7.83
C LEU A 74 9.63 4.35 -8.78
N ILE A 75 8.68 5.10 -9.31
CA ILE A 75 8.94 6.27 -10.14
C ILE A 75 8.57 7.53 -9.34
N ALA A 76 9.58 8.31 -9.01
CA ALA A 76 9.42 9.64 -8.41
C ALA A 76 9.65 10.72 -9.46
N GLY A 77 8.80 11.75 -9.50
CA GLY A 77 8.93 12.81 -10.50
C GLY A 77 8.12 14.05 -10.17
N SER A 78 8.08 15.01 -11.09
CA SER A 78 7.41 16.29 -10.87
C SER A 78 5.93 16.12 -10.47
N SER A 79 5.54 16.76 -9.36
CA SER A 79 4.13 16.90 -8.97
C SER A 79 3.27 17.69 -9.96
N ARG A 80 3.78 18.16 -11.10
CA ARG A 80 2.94 18.66 -12.22
C ARG A 80 2.28 17.52 -13.01
N ARG A 81 2.82 16.31 -12.94
CA ARG A 81 2.25 15.12 -13.60
C ARG A 81 1.26 14.43 -12.68
N ALA A 82 0.09 14.09 -13.21
CA ALA A 82 -0.92 13.31 -12.50
C ALA A 82 -0.58 11.80 -12.58
N PRO A 83 -1.01 10.98 -11.61
CA PRO A 83 -0.70 9.54 -11.60
C PRO A 83 -1.09 8.81 -12.90
N SER A 84 -2.22 9.19 -13.51
CA SER A 84 -2.73 8.57 -14.74
C SER A 84 -1.89 8.90 -15.98
N THR A 85 -1.08 9.95 -15.96
CA THR A 85 -0.24 10.35 -17.10
C THR A 85 1.19 9.82 -17.03
N VAL A 86 1.54 9.16 -15.93
CA VAL A 86 2.89 8.57 -15.71
C VAL A 86 2.85 7.05 -15.81
N LEU A 87 1.84 6.42 -15.22
CA LEU A 87 1.72 4.97 -15.18
C LEU A 87 0.48 4.51 -15.95
N PRO A 88 0.54 3.38 -16.69
CA PRO A 88 -0.62 2.83 -17.37
C PRO A 88 -1.59 2.09 -16.43
N GLY A 89 -1.08 1.60 -15.29
CA GLY A 89 -1.82 0.82 -14.31
C GLY A 89 -1.02 0.71 -13.00
N PRO A 90 -1.44 -0.14 -12.05
CA PRO A 90 -0.71 -0.36 -10.81
C PRO A 90 0.44 -1.38 -10.92
N PHE A 91 0.57 -2.01 -12.09
CA PHE A 91 1.67 -2.87 -12.48
C PHE A 91 1.91 -2.74 -13.98
N VAL A 92 3.08 -3.20 -14.42
CA VAL A 92 3.39 -3.43 -15.84
C VAL A 92 3.88 -4.85 -16.02
N GLU A 93 3.80 -5.39 -17.22
CA GLU A 93 4.39 -6.69 -17.53
C GLU A 93 5.85 -6.51 -17.92
N ASP A 94 6.71 -7.38 -17.41
CA ASP A 94 8.10 -7.51 -17.87
C ASP A 94 8.18 -8.32 -19.17
N ARG A 95 9.40 -8.53 -19.68
CA ARG A 95 9.64 -9.27 -20.94
C ARG A 95 9.12 -10.71 -20.92
N ASN A 96 8.94 -11.28 -19.73
CA ASN A 96 8.45 -12.64 -19.55
C ASN A 96 6.94 -12.68 -19.29
N GLY A 97 6.24 -11.54 -19.44
CA GLY A 97 4.80 -11.42 -19.15
C GLY A 97 4.48 -11.40 -17.65
N ARG A 98 5.49 -11.35 -16.77
CA ARG A 98 5.24 -11.29 -15.32
C ARG A 98 4.84 -9.87 -14.94
N ARG A 99 3.77 -9.75 -14.17
CA ARG A 99 3.32 -8.48 -13.60
C ARG A 99 4.28 -8.01 -12.51
N VAL A 100 4.82 -6.80 -12.68
CA VAL A 100 5.69 -6.09 -11.74
C VAL A 100 4.93 -4.88 -11.22
N PRO A 101 4.73 -4.73 -9.90
CA PRO A 101 4.07 -3.56 -9.32
C PRO A 101 4.87 -2.30 -9.62
N VAL A 102 4.16 -1.25 -10.01
CA VAL A 102 4.75 0.07 -10.31
C VAL A 102 4.03 1.12 -9.50
N ALA A 103 4.80 1.94 -8.79
CA ALA A 103 4.28 3.00 -7.95
C ALA A 103 4.76 4.38 -8.41
N TRP A 104 3.90 5.38 -8.20
CA TRP A 104 4.19 6.78 -8.46
C TRP A 104 4.45 7.53 -7.15
N LEU A 105 5.43 8.42 -7.13
CA LEU A 105 5.66 9.37 -6.05
C LEU A 105 5.75 10.80 -6.61
N PRO A 106 4.76 11.66 -6.38
CA PRO A 106 4.85 13.05 -6.78
C PRO A 106 5.80 13.81 -5.86
N LEU A 107 6.92 14.29 -6.40
CA LEU A 107 7.89 15.10 -5.69
C LEU A 107 7.34 16.52 -5.50
N ARG A 108 7.37 16.97 -4.24
CA ARG A 108 6.82 18.26 -3.80
C ARG A 108 7.92 19.09 -3.15
N THR A 109 7.75 19.52 -1.90
CA THR A 109 8.77 20.25 -1.14
C THR A 109 9.80 19.27 -0.56
N PRO A 110 11.02 19.75 -0.23
CA PRO A 110 12.01 18.95 0.49
C PRO A 110 11.46 18.29 1.76
N ASP A 111 10.61 18.98 2.51
CA ASP A 111 10.06 18.48 3.77
C ASP A 111 9.01 17.38 3.57
N GLU A 112 8.13 17.53 2.57
CA GLU A 112 7.16 16.49 2.20
C GLU A 112 7.89 15.23 1.68
N ASN A 113 8.94 15.41 0.88
CA ASN A 113 9.74 14.31 0.34
C ASN A 113 10.51 13.57 1.46
N ARG A 114 11.13 14.31 2.38
CA ARG A 114 11.81 13.72 3.56
C ARG A 114 10.82 13.02 4.48
N ARG A 115 9.66 13.61 4.72
CA ARG A 115 8.60 13.00 5.55
C ARG A 115 8.15 11.66 4.96
N PHE A 116 7.90 11.61 3.65
CA PHE A 116 7.60 10.36 2.97
C PHE A 116 8.72 9.34 3.17
N ALA A 117 9.98 9.71 2.91
CA ALA A 117 11.11 8.79 3.02
C ALA A 117 11.27 8.24 4.44
N ALA A 118 11.19 9.10 5.45
CA ALA A 118 11.26 8.72 6.86
C ALA A 118 10.08 7.81 7.27
N THR A 119 8.88 8.10 6.78
CA THR A 119 7.68 7.30 7.02
C THR A 119 7.83 5.89 6.46
N ALA A 120 8.19 5.79 5.18
CA ALA A 120 8.41 4.49 4.54
C ALA A 120 9.56 3.72 5.20
N ALA A 121 10.65 4.40 5.59
CA ALA A 121 11.76 3.80 6.31
C ALA A 121 11.31 3.24 7.68
N ARG A 122 10.49 3.98 8.43
CA ARG A 122 9.92 3.54 9.71
C ARG A 122 9.07 2.27 9.54
N VAL A 123 8.22 2.20 8.51
CA VAL A 123 7.46 0.99 8.18
C VAL A 123 8.38 -0.18 7.84
N HIS A 124 9.49 0.04 7.14
CA HIS A 124 10.49 -1.02 6.88
C HIS A 124 11.27 -1.44 8.12
N ARG A 125 11.41 -0.60 9.14
CA ARG A 125 12.18 -0.95 10.35
C ARG A 125 11.38 -1.72 11.39
N ARG A 126 10.05 -1.64 11.36
CA ARG A 126 9.20 -2.30 12.37
C ARG A 126 9.36 -3.83 12.33
N PRO A 127 9.39 -4.52 13.47
CA PRO A 127 9.32 -5.98 13.53
C PRO A 127 8.16 -6.53 12.72
N ALA A 128 8.44 -7.41 11.76
CA ALA A 128 7.43 -8.04 10.91
C ALA A 128 6.89 -9.30 11.62
N GLN A 129 5.85 -9.15 12.44
CA GLN A 129 5.32 -10.24 13.26
C GLN A 129 4.04 -10.85 12.69
N GLN A 130 3.07 -10.02 12.29
CA GLN A 130 1.79 -10.52 11.77
C GLN A 130 1.14 -9.51 10.83
N VAL A 131 0.40 -9.97 9.84
CA VAL A 131 -0.45 -9.08 9.03
C VAL A 131 -1.72 -8.78 9.81
N ALA A 132 -2.16 -7.52 9.82
CA ALA A 132 -3.41 -7.10 10.45
C ALA A 132 -4.09 -6.04 9.58
N VAL A 133 -5.42 -6.13 9.48
CA VAL A 133 -6.22 -5.37 8.53
C VAL A 133 -7.28 -4.55 9.25
N ALA A 134 -7.26 -3.24 9.05
CA ALA A 134 -8.36 -2.36 9.41
C ALA A 134 -9.37 -2.31 8.25
N LEU A 135 -10.61 -2.71 8.51
CA LEU A 135 -11.72 -2.64 7.56
C LEU A 135 -12.46 -1.32 7.73
N LEU A 136 -12.32 -0.46 6.74
CA LEU A 136 -12.91 0.85 6.68
C LEU A 136 -14.06 0.81 5.66
N GLY A 137 -15.13 1.56 5.93
CA GLY A 137 -16.28 1.53 5.04
C GLY A 137 -17.24 2.68 5.27
N GLN A 138 -17.88 3.13 4.20
CA GLN A 138 -18.97 4.08 4.32
C GLN A 138 -20.19 3.41 4.95
N TRP A 139 -20.89 4.13 5.86
CA TRP A 139 -22.18 3.70 6.41
C TRP A 139 -23.24 3.71 5.32
N HIS A 140 -23.31 2.60 4.59
CA HIS A 140 -24.27 2.36 3.52
C HIS A 140 -24.38 0.84 3.28
N PRO A 141 -25.58 0.25 3.23
CA PRO A 141 -25.77 -1.21 3.23
C PRO A 141 -24.98 -1.96 2.14
N ARG A 142 -24.80 -1.32 0.98
CA ARG A 142 -24.01 -1.89 -0.12
C ARG A 142 -22.53 -2.10 0.24
N TYR A 143 -21.91 -1.18 0.98
CA TYR A 143 -20.48 -1.27 1.30
C TYR A 143 -20.24 -2.06 2.57
N LEU A 144 -21.14 -1.94 3.55
CA LEU A 144 -21.11 -2.79 4.74
C LEU A 144 -21.15 -4.28 4.36
N ARG A 145 -22.01 -4.69 3.42
CA ARG A 145 -22.02 -6.07 2.91
C ARG A 145 -20.68 -6.53 2.30
N VAL A 146 -19.92 -5.63 1.68
CA VAL A 146 -18.58 -5.97 1.16
C VAL A 146 -17.59 -6.09 2.32
N THR A 147 -17.65 -5.18 3.29
CA THR A 147 -16.86 -5.24 4.51
C THR A 147 -17.12 -6.52 5.29
N ASP A 148 -18.38 -6.90 5.52
CA ASP A 148 -18.77 -8.15 6.21
C ASP A 148 -18.19 -9.38 5.50
N ARG A 149 -18.18 -9.35 4.17
CA ARG A 149 -17.60 -10.44 3.37
C ARG A 149 -16.08 -10.50 3.49
N ILE A 150 -15.39 -9.36 3.52
CA ILE A 150 -13.95 -9.31 3.76
C ILE A 150 -13.64 -9.84 5.16
N GLU A 151 -14.39 -9.38 6.16
CA GLU A 151 -14.26 -9.79 7.56
C GLU A 151 -14.39 -11.31 7.69
N THR A 152 -15.45 -11.89 7.13
CA THR A 152 -15.68 -13.34 7.11
C THR A 152 -14.54 -14.12 6.46
N LEU A 153 -13.88 -13.57 5.43
CA LEU A 153 -12.81 -14.26 4.71
C LEU A 153 -11.47 -14.22 5.47
N LEU A 154 -11.28 -13.26 6.38
CA LEU A 154 -9.99 -12.96 7.01
C LEU A 154 -9.95 -13.21 8.52
N CYS A 155 -11.08 -13.12 9.24
CA CYS A 155 -11.12 -13.10 10.70
C CYS A 155 -10.44 -14.29 11.38
N ASP A 156 -10.54 -15.48 10.78
CA ASP A 156 -9.96 -16.71 11.34
C ASP A 156 -8.46 -16.88 11.04
N GLN A 157 -7.89 -16.03 10.18
CA GLN A 157 -6.51 -16.16 9.70
C GLN A 157 -5.61 -15.00 10.14
N MET A 158 -6.18 -13.82 10.38
CA MET A 158 -5.42 -12.65 10.80
C MET A 158 -6.30 -11.66 11.57
N PRO A 159 -5.70 -10.86 12.47
CA PRO A 159 -6.40 -9.77 13.13
C PRO A 159 -7.08 -8.86 12.12
N THR A 160 -8.40 -8.79 12.20
CA THR A 160 -9.26 -8.03 11.31
C THR A 160 -10.12 -7.12 12.16
N LEU A 161 -9.95 -5.81 12.00
CA LEU A 161 -10.52 -4.79 12.88
C LEU A 161 -11.56 -3.99 12.11
N ARG A 162 -12.83 -4.08 12.53
CA ARG A 162 -13.93 -3.35 11.89
C ARG A 162 -13.99 -1.91 12.39
N TRP A 163 -13.66 -0.97 11.50
CA TRP A 163 -13.68 0.47 11.73
C TRP A 163 -14.53 1.17 10.66
N THR A 164 -15.69 0.60 10.32
CA THR A 164 -16.63 1.17 9.38
C THR A 164 -17.36 2.38 9.99
N ALA A 165 -17.87 3.29 9.16
CA ALA A 165 -18.41 4.57 9.61
C ALA A 165 -19.75 4.47 10.40
N ASP A 166 -20.34 3.28 10.48
CA ASP A 166 -21.44 2.94 11.40
C ASP A 166 -20.95 2.65 12.82
N VAL A 167 -19.68 2.28 13.01
CA VAL A 167 -19.15 1.89 14.32
C VAL A 167 -18.06 2.80 14.88
N ILE A 168 -17.52 3.73 14.08
CA ILE A 168 -16.49 4.67 14.54
C ILE A 168 -16.62 6.03 13.87
N GLY A 169 -16.39 7.09 14.66
CA GLY A 169 -16.34 8.48 14.19
C GLY A 169 -15.11 8.78 13.34
N ARG A 170 -15.10 9.94 12.67
CA ARG A 170 -13.97 10.34 11.81
C ARG A 170 -12.70 10.59 12.61
N GLU A 171 -12.82 11.32 13.72
CA GLU A 171 -11.72 11.72 14.58
C GLU A 171 -11.06 10.47 15.19
N ASP A 172 -11.87 9.56 15.74
CA ASP A 172 -11.42 8.28 16.27
C ASP A 172 -10.80 7.40 15.17
N MET A 173 -11.39 7.34 13.97
CA MET A 173 -10.82 6.61 12.85
C MET A 173 -9.45 7.17 12.44
N VAL A 174 -9.29 8.49 12.36
CA VAL A 174 -7.99 9.11 12.05
C VAL A 174 -6.96 8.74 13.12
N GLN A 175 -7.31 8.80 14.40
CA GLN A 175 -6.43 8.36 15.49
C GLN A 175 -6.10 6.86 15.40
N ALA A 176 -7.11 6.03 15.12
CA ALA A 176 -6.98 4.58 14.99
C ALA A 176 -6.03 4.15 13.87
N LEU A 177 -6.05 4.85 12.72
CA LEU A 177 -5.08 4.63 11.65
C LEU A 177 -3.63 4.86 12.12
N GLY A 178 -3.44 5.67 13.17
CA GLY A 178 -2.15 5.96 13.79
C GLY A 178 -1.65 4.88 14.75
N SER A 179 -2.29 3.71 14.79
CA SER A 179 -1.90 2.56 15.61
C SER A 179 -0.66 1.82 15.08
N GLY A 180 -0.32 2.00 13.80
CA GLY A 180 0.83 1.35 13.16
C GLY A 180 0.52 0.00 12.50
N LEU A 181 -0.71 -0.19 12.04
CA LEU A 181 -1.12 -1.40 11.34
C LEU A 181 -0.44 -1.59 9.97
N GLY A 182 -0.53 -2.81 9.48
CA GLY A 182 -0.11 -3.23 8.16
C GLY A 182 -0.90 -2.57 7.05
N LEU A 183 -2.21 -2.66 7.16
CA LEU A 183 -3.13 -2.38 6.08
C LEU A 183 -4.42 -1.73 6.58
N GLY A 184 -4.83 -0.64 5.93
CA GLY A 184 -6.21 -0.17 5.95
C GLY A 184 -6.88 -0.42 4.60
N LEU A 185 -8.12 -0.91 4.61
CA LEU A 185 -8.89 -1.21 3.41
C LEU A 185 -10.25 -0.51 3.46
N TYR A 186 -10.42 0.55 2.66
CA TYR A 186 -11.66 1.31 2.58
C TYR A 186 -12.53 0.89 1.39
N VAL A 187 -13.81 0.64 1.67
CA VAL A 187 -14.86 0.41 0.66
C VAL A 187 -15.96 1.46 0.78
N GLY A 188 -16.24 2.19 -0.30
CA GLY A 188 -17.28 3.22 -0.25
C GLY A 188 -17.27 4.14 -1.47
N HIS A 189 -17.80 5.34 -1.30
CA HIS A 189 -17.60 6.41 -2.28
C HIS A 189 -16.31 7.20 -2.00
N GLY A 190 -15.67 7.61 -3.10
CA GLY A 190 -14.48 8.45 -3.10
C GLY A 190 -14.67 9.73 -3.89
N ARG A 191 -13.76 10.67 -3.65
CA ARG A 191 -13.59 11.95 -4.33
C ARG A 191 -12.08 12.22 -4.46
N PRO A 192 -11.67 13.11 -5.39
CA PRO A 192 -10.28 13.56 -5.49
C PRO A 192 -9.64 14.01 -4.17
N VAL A 193 -10.44 14.55 -3.24
CA VAL A 193 -9.98 15.11 -1.96
C VAL A 193 -10.15 14.18 -0.75
N GLY A 194 -10.79 13.02 -0.90
CA GLY A 194 -10.99 12.06 0.18
C GLY A 194 -12.19 11.12 0.04
N TRP A 195 -12.62 10.54 1.15
CA TRP A 195 -13.74 9.60 1.23
C TRP A 195 -15.05 10.29 1.58
N VAL A 196 -16.17 9.78 1.07
CA VAL A 196 -17.50 10.27 1.48
C VAL A 196 -17.89 9.73 2.86
N GLY A 197 -17.41 8.54 3.24
CA GLY A 197 -17.60 7.98 4.58
C GLY A 197 -17.09 8.88 5.70
N TYR A 198 -17.48 8.56 6.94
CA TYR A 198 -17.10 9.29 8.16
C TYR A 198 -17.43 10.79 8.08
N HIS A 199 -18.67 11.11 7.65
CA HIS A 199 -19.11 12.49 7.41
C HIS A 199 -18.17 13.31 6.50
N GLY A 200 -17.46 12.63 5.60
CA GLY A 200 -16.50 13.23 4.69
C GLY A 200 -15.08 13.32 5.27
N THR A 201 -14.33 12.23 5.23
CA THR A 201 -12.87 12.28 5.41
C THR A 201 -12.19 12.98 4.22
N ARG A 202 -11.21 13.82 4.50
CA ARG A 202 -10.48 14.65 3.53
C ARG A 202 -9.00 14.68 3.90
N ARG A 203 -8.14 14.96 2.92
CA ARG A 203 -6.68 15.04 3.14
C ARG A 203 -6.24 15.96 4.29
N HIS A 204 -6.98 17.03 4.58
CA HIS A 204 -6.60 17.99 5.63
C HIS A 204 -6.83 17.47 7.05
N HIS A 205 -7.67 16.43 7.21
CA HIS A 205 -7.81 15.76 8.51
C HIS A 205 -6.52 15.03 8.94
N PHE A 206 -5.53 14.94 8.05
CA PHE A 206 -4.21 14.40 8.32
C PHE A 206 -3.12 15.50 8.37
N ASP A 207 -3.49 16.79 8.47
CA ASP A 207 -2.52 17.89 8.53
C ASP A 207 -1.64 17.82 9.79
N ALA A 208 -2.26 17.53 10.93
CA ALA A 208 -1.59 17.38 12.24
C ALA A 208 -1.23 15.91 12.55
N TRP A 209 -0.94 15.10 11.53
CA TRP A 209 -0.65 13.68 11.72
C TRP A 209 0.62 13.44 12.55
N ALA A 210 0.49 12.65 13.62
CA ALA A 210 1.59 12.27 14.50
C ALA A 210 1.58 10.76 14.87
N GLY A 211 0.71 9.96 14.25
CA GLY A 211 0.56 8.54 14.56
C GLY A 211 1.67 7.64 14.01
N GLU A 212 1.66 6.38 14.43
CA GLU A 212 2.44 5.32 13.78
C GLU A 212 1.88 5.03 12.39
N PRO A 213 2.70 5.08 11.33
CA PRO A 213 2.19 4.98 9.96
C PRO A 213 1.71 3.57 9.62
N LEU A 214 0.71 3.53 8.74
CA LEU A 214 0.30 2.29 8.09
C LEU A 214 1.37 1.79 7.12
N GLY A 215 1.40 0.48 6.88
CA GLY A 215 2.09 -0.05 5.72
C GLY A 215 1.46 0.48 4.43
N ALA A 216 0.16 0.23 4.26
CA ALA A 216 -0.58 0.73 3.11
C ALA A 216 -2.03 1.11 3.44
N LEU A 217 -2.58 2.04 2.66
CA LEU A 217 -3.99 2.39 2.67
C LEU A 217 -4.63 2.17 1.28
N ILE A 218 -5.53 1.20 1.19
CA ILE A 218 -6.23 0.84 -0.04
C ILE A 218 -7.62 1.49 -0.06
N SER A 219 -7.92 2.23 -1.12
CA SER A 219 -9.24 2.82 -1.35
C SER A 219 -9.92 2.15 -2.55
N LEU A 220 -10.87 1.25 -2.29
CA LEU A 220 -11.70 0.62 -3.30
C LEU A 220 -12.92 1.50 -3.63
N CYS A 221 -12.63 2.67 -4.20
CA CYS A 221 -13.63 3.68 -4.54
C CYS A 221 -13.16 4.63 -5.66
N CYS A 222 -14.10 5.40 -6.20
CA CYS A 222 -13.85 6.29 -7.33
C CYS A 222 -12.89 7.46 -6.98
N ARG A 223 -12.04 7.82 -7.94
CA ARG A 223 -11.32 9.10 -8.04
C ARG A 223 -10.41 9.50 -6.86
N THR A 224 -10.05 8.64 -5.92
CA THR A 224 -9.12 8.99 -4.83
C THR A 224 -7.69 9.25 -5.28
N ALA A 225 -7.26 8.70 -6.42
CA ALA A 225 -6.00 9.02 -7.09
C ALA A 225 -6.16 10.06 -8.23
N SER A 226 -7.34 10.70 -8.32
CA SER A 226 -7.62 11.72 -9.32
C SER A 226 -7.19 13.10 -8.84
N ARG A 227 -6.65 13.90 -9.75
CA ARG A 227 -6.36 15.33 -9.52
C ARG A 227 -7.43 16.27 -10.09
N GLN A 228 -8.61 15.73 -10.42
CA GLN A 228 -9.69 16.58 -10.92
C GLN A 228 -10.04 17.66 -9.90
N ARG A 229 -9.84 18.93 -10.29
CA ARG A 229 -10.08 20.13 -9.45
C ARG A 229 -9.30 20.14 -8.13
N THR A 230 -8.13 19.49 -8.09
CA THR A 230 -7.23 19.52 -6.93
C THR A 230 -5.78 19.42 -7.38
N SER A 231 -4.87 20.09 -6.67
CA SER A 231 -3.43 20.03 -6.95
C SER A 231 -2.79 18.67 -6.61
N LEU A 232 -3.35 17.98 -5.61
CA LEU A 232 -2.87 16.70 -5.10
C LEU A 232 -4.08 15.80 -4.82
N SER A 233 -4.05 14.56 -5.30
CA SER A 233 -5.11 13.60 -5.01
C SER A 233 -5.04 13.12 -3.55
N PHE A 234 -6.13 12.53 -3.05
CA PHE A 234 -6.16 11.95 -1.71
C PHE A 234 -5.13 10.83 -1.55
N ALA A 235 -5.04 9.93 -2.54
CA ALA A 235 -4.07 8.84 -2.55
C ALA A 235 -2.63 9.39 -2.49
N GLU A 236 -2.32 10.50 -3.15
CA GLU A 236 -0.99 11.11 -3.06
C GLU A 236 -0.73 11.82 -1.73
N ALA A 237 -1.76 12.43 -1.14
CA ALA A 237 -1.62 13.13 0.13
C ALA A 237 -1.31 12.17 1.30
N VAL A 238 -1.89 10.97 1.32
CA VAL A 238 -1.70 9.97 2.39
C VAL A 238 -0.21 9.67 2.66
N PRO A 239 0.61 9.24 1.68
CA PRO A 239 2.03 8.98 1.91
C PRO A 239 2.86 10.23 2.11
N LEU A 240 2.56 11.34 1.41
CA LEU A 240 3.29 12.60 1.59
C LEU A 240 3.07 13.24 2.97
N ARG A 241 1.94 12.95 3.62
CA ARG A 241 1.64 13.40 4.99
C ARG A 241 2.20 12.48 6.06
N GLY A 242 2.73 11.32 5.69
CA GLY A 242 3.28 10.33 6.62
C GLY A 242 2.23 9.42 7.25
N VAL A 243 1.01 9.35 6.69
CA VAL A 243 -0.07 8.49 7.21
C VAL A 243 0.19 7.01 6.89
N ALA A 244 0.75 6.73 5.72
CA ALA A 244 1.12 5.39 5.29
C ALA A 244 2.39 5.41 4.43
N ALA A 245 3.11 4.30 4.33
CA ALA A 245 4.21 4.19 3.36
C ALA A 245 3.71 4.11 1.91
N ALA A 246 2.50 3.59 1.70
CA ALA A 246 1.87 3.51 0.40
C ALA A 246 0.35 3.75 0.45
N SER A 247 -0.21 4.12 -0.69
CA SER A 247 -1.66 4.14 -0.87
C SER A 247 -2.05 3.62 -2.26
N PHE A 248 -3.29 3.16 -2.38
CA PHE A 248 -3.84 2.65 -3.62
C PHE A 248 -5.23 3.22 -3.86
N GLY A 249 -5.49 3.69 -5.09
CA GLY A 249 -6.78 4.29 -5.41
C GLY A 249 -6.99 4.50 -6.91
N ALA A 250 -8.25 4.76 -7.29
CA ALA A 250 -8.63 4.96 -8.68
C ALA A 250 -8.52 6.44 -9.09
N PHE A 251 -8.10 6.72 -10.32
CA PHE A 251 -8.10 8.09 -10.87
C PHE A 251 -9.40 8.47 -11.60
N SER A 252 -10.24 7.48 -11.92
CA SER A 252 -11.54 7.63 -12.60
C SER A 252 -12.67 6.98 -11.79
N ASP A 253 -13.86 6.88 -12.39
CA ASP A 253 -14.96 6.12 -11.82
C ASP A 253 -14.69 4.62 -11.91
N THR A 254 -15.21 3.90 -10.92
CA THR A 254 -15.03 2.45 -10.77
C THR A 254 -16.39 1.79 -10.64
N LEU A 255 -16.53 0.60 -11.21
CA LEU A 255 -17.72 -0.20 -11.02
C LEU A 255 -17.64 -0.89 -9.66
N HIS A 256 -18.74 -0.88 -8.91
CA HIS A 256 -18.80 -1.57 -7.63
C HIS A 256 -18.49 -3.07 -7.73
N THR A 257 -18.85 -3.71 -8.85
CA THR A 257 -18.53 -5.11 -9.12
C THR A 257 -17.03 -5.33 -9.25
N ASP A 258 -16.30 -4.40 -9.87
CA ASP A 258 -14.85 -4.46 -9.97
C ASP A 258 -14.18 -4.19 -8.62
N ASN A 259 -14.72 -3.27 -7.81
CA ASN A 259 -14.25 -3.04 -6.44
C ASN A 259 -14.48 -4.27 -5.55
N THR A 260 -15.58 -4.99 -5.77
CA THR A 260 -15.84 -6.26 -5.08
C THR A 260 -14.85 -7.34 -5.52
N ARG A 261 -14.52 -7.44 -6.83
CA ARG A 261 -13.49 -8.36 -7.31
C ARG A 261 -12.12 -8.06 -6.73
N TRP A 262 -11.76 -6.77 -6.64
CA TRP A 262 -10.57 -6.34 -5.91
C TRP A 262 -10.61 -6.80 -4.45
N ALA A 263 -11.68 -6.50 -3.71
CA ALA A 263 -11.79 -6.90 -2.31
C ALA A 263 -11.55 -8.41 -2.12
N LEU A 264 -12.16 -9.25 -2.95
CA LEU A 264 -12.00 -10.70 -2.88
C LEU A 264 -10.59 -11.17 -3.28
N GLY A 265 -10.03 -10.62 -4.35
CA GLY A 265 -8.67 -10.93 -4.78
C GLY A 265 -7.62 -10.51 -3.76
N LEU A 266 -7.81 -9.35 -3.10
CA LEU A 266 -6.94 -8.91 -2.02
C LEU A 266 -7.01 -9.85 -0.81
N CYS A 267 -8.21 -10.35 -0.46
CA CYS A 267 -8.34 -11.36 0.60
C CYS A 267 -7.58 -12.65 0.25
N ASP A 268 -7.73 -13.14 -0.98
CA ASP A 268 -7.01 -14.34 -1.44
C ASP A 268 -5.49 -14.15 -1.44
N ALA A 269 -5.02 -13.00 -1.92
CA ALA A 269 -3.61 -12.62 -1.88
C ALA A 269 -3.06 -12.55 -0.45
N LEU A 270 -3.81 -12.00 0.51
CA LEU A 270 -3.43 -11.97 1.92
C LEU A 270 -3.33 -13.39 2.51
N ARG A 271 -4.35 -14.22 2.26
CA ARG A 271 -4.38 -15.62 2.73
C ARG A 271 -3.27 -16.49 2.13
N THR A 272 -2.88 -16.21 0.89
CA THR A 272 -1.76 -16.88 0.22
C THR A 272 -0.39 -16.24 0.52
N GLY A 273 -0.36 -15.33 1.51
CA GLY A 273 0.87 -14.86 2.14
C GLY A 273 1.51 -13.65 1.48
N ALA A 274 0.75 -12.76 0.81
CA ALA A 274 1.28 -11.49 0.34
C ALA A 274 1.91 -10.67 1.49
N GLN A 275 3.16 -10.24 1.32
CA GLN A 275 3.96 -9.56 2.35
C GLN A 275 4.10 -8.06 2.13
N THR A 276 3.99 -7.61 0.88
CA THR A 276 4.10 -6.19 0.51
C THR A 276 2.85 -5.71 -0.22
N ILE A 277 2.62 -4.41 -0.23
CA ILE A 277 1.51 -3.82 -0.99
C ILE A 277 1.60 -4.15 -2.49
N GLY A 278 2.79 -4.11 -3.10
CA GLY A 278 2.97 -4.42 -4.51
C GLY A 278 2.59 -5.88 -4.83
N GLU A 279 2.98 -6.83 -3.98
CA GLU A 279 2.60 -8.22 -4.11
C GLU A 279 1.10 -8.43 -3.93
N LEU A 280 0.51 -7.80 -2.92
CA LEU A 280 -0.92 -7.82 -2.65
C LEU A 280 -1.73 -7.31 -3.86
N ILE A 281 -1.30 -6.19 -4.47
CA ILE A 281 -1.97 -5.62 -5.64
C ILE A 281 -1.80 -6.51 -6.88
N VAL A 282 -0.61 -7.08 -7.14
CA VAL A 282 -0.40 -7.94 -8.31
C VAL A 282 -1.20 -9.23 -8.22
N ARG A 283 -1.17 -9.90 -7.05
CA ARG A 283 -1.88 -11.17 -6.83
C ARG A 283 -3.39 -10.97 -6.72
N GLY A 284 -3.83 -9.87 -6.12
CA GLY A 284 -5.25 -9.56 -5.92
C GLY A 284 -5.94 -8.88 -7.10
N ALA A 285 -5.21 -8.56 -8.17
CA ALA A 285 -5.77 -7.87 -9.33
C ALA A 285 -6.81 -8.72 -10.07
N PRO A 286 -8.00 -8.18 -10.39
CA PRO A 286 -8.95 -8.85 -11.25
C PRO A 286 -8.31 -9.19 -12.62
N PRO A 287 -8.74 -10.27 -13.29
CA PRO A 287 -8.14 -10.69 -14.56
C PRO A 287 -8.42 -9.70 -15.70
N VAL A 288 -9.51 -8.95 -15.64
CA VAL A 288 -9.95 -8.03 -16.70
C VAL A 288 -9.26 -6.67 -16.56
N ALA A 289 -8.58 -6.22 -17.62
CA ALA A 289 -7.84 -4.95 -17.66
C ALA A 289 -8.62 -3.75 -17.15
N ARG A 290 -9.85 -3.56 -17.65
CA ARG A 290 -10.73 -2.44 -17.27
C ARG A 290 -11.00 -2.31 -15.76
N ALA A 291 -10.87 -3.40 -15.01
CA ALA A 291 -11.10 -3.42 -13.57
C ALA A 291 -9.91 -2.87 -12.76
N TRP A 292 -8.71 -2.83 -13.35
CA TRP A 292 -7.49 -2.36 -12.68
C TRP A 292 -6.79 -1.20 -13.38
N GLU A 293 -7.06 -0.93 -14.65
CA GLU A 293 -6.40 0.14 -15.42
C GLU A 293 -6.65 1.54 -14.84
N SER A 294 -7.75 1.73 -14.12
CA SER A 294 -8.10 2.98 -13.44
C SER A 294 -7.36 3.20 -12.13
N TYR A 295 -6.64 2.19 -11.63
CA TYR A 295 -5.99 2.22 -10.32
C TYR A 295 -4.51 2.55 -10.37
N ARG A 296 -4.02 3.24 -9.34
CA ARG A 296 -2.60 3.57 -9.18
C ARG A 296 -2.14 3.25 -7.77
N LEU A 297 -0.95 2.67 -7.70
CA LEU A 297 -0.19 2.55 -6.47
C LEU A 297 0.67 3.81 -6.30
N ILE A 298 0.64 4.41 -5.12
CA ILE A 298 1.32 5.65 -4.79
C ILE A 298 2.20 5.42 -3.56
N GLY A 299 3.42 5.94 -3.56
CA GLY A 299 4.39 5.72 -2.46
C GLY A 299 5.22 4.45 -2.66
N ASP A 300 5.63 3.79 -1.56
CA ASP A 300 6.56 2.66 -1.61
C ASP A 300 5.88 1.36 -2.06
N PRO A 301 6.23 0.78 -3.23
CA PRO A 301 5.61 -0.46 -3.70
C PRO A 301 6.00 -1.69 -2.87
N LEU A 302 7.08 -1.61 -2.08
CA LEU A 302 7.54 -2.67 -1.20
C LEU A 302 7.11 -2.45 0.26
N ALA A 303 6.22 -1.50 0.54
CA ALA A 303 5.72 -1.25 1.89
C ALA A 303 5.22 -2.56 2.55
N PRO A 304 5.83 -2.99 3.67
CA PRO A 304 5.44 -4.22 4.36
C PRO A 304 4.04 -4.16 4.95
N LEU A 305 3.29 -5.25 4.80
CA LEU A 305 1.94 -5.41 5.38
C LEU A 305 1.96 -5.99 6.81
N ALA A 306 3.13 -6.42 7.29
CA ALA A 306 3.27 -6.93 8.65
C ALA A 306 3.27 -5.77 9.66
N SER A 307 2.56 -5.95 10.77
CA SER A 307 2.47 -5.09 11.94
C SER A 307 3.21 -5.72 13.12
N GLU A 308 3.52 -4.90 14.11
CA GLU A 308 3.93 -5.36 15.44
C GLU A 308 2.71 -5.85 16.24
N CYS A 309 2.91 -6.78 17.18
CA CYS A 309 1.87 -7.22 18.09
C CYS A 309 1.31 -6.05 18.93
N LEU A 310 2.17 -5.12 19.35
CA LEU A 310 1.75 -3.91 20.08
C LEU A 310 0.90 -2.98 19.22
N ALA A 311 1.18 -2.89 17.91
CA ALA A 311 0.33 -2.12 17.00
C ALA A 311 -1.07 -2.70 16.90
N VAL A 312 -1.18 -4.04 16.83
CA VAL A 312 -2.48 -4.72 16.84
C VAL A 312 -3.22 -4.54 18.16
N ALA A 313 -2.52 -4.61 19.29
CA ALA A 313 -3.12 -4.36 20.60
C ALA A 313 -3.65 -2.91 20.72
N ARG A 314 -2.86 -1.91 20.30
CA ARG A 314 -3.31 -0.50 20.25
C ARG A 314 -4.54 -0.34 19.37
N ALA A 315 -4.55 -0.99 18.22
CA ALA A 315 -5.65 -0.94 17.27
C ALA A 315 -6.92 -1.62 17.82
N ALA A 316 -6.79 -2.77 18.49
CA ALA A 316 -7.92 -3.46 19.12
C ALA A 316 -8.52 -2.68 20.31
N ALA A 317 -7.75 -1.78 20.94
CA ALA A 317 -8.21 -0.93 22.03
C ALA A 317 -8.99 0.32 21.57
N VAL A 318 -9.10 0.56 20.26
CA VAL A 318 -9.87 1.67 19.70
C VAL A 318 -11.36 1.46 20.00
N PRO A 319 -12.04 2.42 20.65
CA PRO A 319 -13.48 2.30 20.91
C PRO A 319 -14.29 2.20 19.62
N VAL A 320 -15.24 1.26 19.61
CA VAL A 320 -16.25 1.12 18.55
C VAL A 320 -17.64 1.13 19.18
N TYR A 321 -18.60 1.75 18.49
CA TYR A 321 -19.95 2.00 18.98
C TYR A 321 -20.96 1.25 18.10
N PRO A 322 -21.60 0.18 18.59
CA PRO A 322 -22.54 -0.62 17.80
C PRO A 322 -23.86 0.09 17.49
#